data_AF-A0A3D4JDU9-F1
#
_entry.id   AF-A0A3D4JDU9-F1
#
_cell.length_a   1.000
_cell.length_b   1.000
_cell.length_c   1.000
_cell.angle_alpha   90.00
_cell.angle_beta   90.00
_cell.angle_gamma   90.00
#
_symmetry.space_group_name_H-M   'P 1'
#
loop_
_entity.id
_entity.type
_entity.pdbx_description
1 polymer ?
#
loop_
_entity_poly.entity_id
_entity_poly.type
_entity_poly.pdbx_seq_one_letter_code
_entity_poly.pdbx_strand_id
1 'polypeptide(L)'
;MNSKAIRNLNFALLIIGYLYYCYRYINLTSFNIEGTTYYILFDDAMISMRYAYNLAHGNGLVWNPGERVEGITNPLWTGIMALVHLLPIGLNQTGLYIQILGASLLTLNLFLVRRIVEHFTDDLFVMLSAIAQIGRA
;
A
#
# COMPACT_ATOMS: atom_id res chain seq x y z
N MET A 1 -11.05 18.63 29.70
CA MET A 1 -10.19 17.62 29.04
C MET A 1 -9.13 18.35 28.22
N ASN A 2 -7.87 17.92 28.28
CA ASN A 2 -6.76 18.54 27.56
C ASN A 2 -6.98 18.40 26.04
N SER A 3 -7.06 19.51 25.29
CA SER A 3 -7.28 19.53 23.83
C SER A 3 -6.29 18.61 23.09
N LYS A 4 -5.04 18.56 23.56
CA LYS A 4 -4.00 17.67 23.03
C LYS A 4 -4.29 16.19 23.26
N ALA A 5 -4.85 15.82 24.41
CA ALA A 5 -5.20 14.44 24.72
C ALA A 5 -6.35 13.94 23.82
N ILE A 6 -7.34 14.80 23.55
CA ILE A 6 -8.44 14.51 22.62
C ILE A 6 -7.89 14.29 21.20
N ARG A 7 -6.98 15.17 20.74
CA ARG A 7 -6.34 15.03 19.42
C ARG A 7 -5.56 13.74 19.28
N ASN A 8 -4.76 13.39 20.29
CA ASN A 8 -4.00 12.14 20.33
C ASN A 8 -4.91 10.91 20.28
N LEU A 9 -6.00 10.93 21.06
CA LEU A 9 -6.97 9.84 21.10
C LEU A 9 -7.65 9.64 19.74
N ASN A 10 -8.13 10.73 19.12
CA ASN A 10 -8.76 10.65 17.79
C ASN A 10 -7.80 10.12 16.72
N PHE A 11 -6.55 10.59 16.73
CA PHE A 11 -5.55 10.09 15.80
C PHE A 11 -5.25 8.60 16.03
N ALA A 12 -5.15 8.16 17.29
CA ALA A 12 -4.96 6.74 17.60
C ALA A 12 -6.14 5.88 17.11
N LEU A 13 -7.38 6.34 17.33
CA LEU A 13 -8.57 5.66 16.82
C LEU A 13 -8.58 5.56 15.29
N LEU A 14 -8.15 6.62 14.61
CA LEU A 14 -8.01 6.65 13.14
C LEU A 14 -6.99 5.61 12.67
N ILE A 15 -5.80 5.56 13.29
CA ILE A 15 -4.77 4.56 12.94
C ILE A 15 -5.27 3.14 13.20
N ILE A 16 -5.91 2.89 14.34
CA ILE A 16 -6.48 1.57 14.66
C ILE A 16 -7.54 1.18 13.62
N GLY A 17 -8.44 2.10 13.28
CA GLY A 17 -9.46 1.87 12.26
C GLY A 17 -8.86 1.59 10.88
N TYR A 18 -7.83 2.33 10.49
CA TYR A 18 -7.10 2.14 9.23
C TYR A 18 -6.40 0.78 9.18
N LEU A 19 -5.66 0.40 10.23
CA LEU A 19 -4.98 -0.91 10.29
C LEU A 19 -5.99 -2.07 10.27
N TYR A 20 -7.12 -1.91 10.95
CA TYR A 20 -8.21 -2.87 10.89
C TYR A 20 -8.80 -2.97 9.48
N TYR A 21 -9.00 -1.84 8.80
CA TYR A 21 -9.44 -1.82 7.41
C TYR A 21 -8.45 -2.55 6.49
N CYS A 22 -7.14 -2.27 6.58
CA CYS A 22 -6.12 -2.97 5.82
C CYS A 22 -6.15 -4.48 6.07
N TYR A 23 -6.20 -4.90 7.34
CA TYR A 23 -6.33 -6.31 7.70
C TYR A 23 -7.57 -6.95 7.05
N ARG A 24 -8.73 -6.29 7.14
CA ARG A 24 -9.97 -6.79 6.52
C ARG A 24 -9.89 -6.85 5.01
N TYR A 25 -9.32 -5.82 4.38
CA TYR A 25 -9.13 -5.76 2.93
C TYR A 25 -8.29 -6.93 2.44
N ILE A 26 -7.11 -7.14 3.04
CA ILE A 26 -6.20 -8.24 2.67
C ILE A 26 -6.92 -9.60 2.73
N ASN A 27 -7.63 -9.86 3.83
CA ASN A 27 -8.38 -11.11 3.99
C ASN A 27 -9.48 -11.28 2.93
N LEU A 28 -10.24 -10.21 2.64
CA LEU A 28 -11.34 -10.25 1.66
C LEU A 28 -10.84 -10.41 0.21
N THR A 29 -9.66 -9.88 -0.09
CA THR A 29 -9.01 -10.01 -1.41
C THR A 29 -8.14 -11.26 -1.53
N SER A 30 -8.09 -12.10 -0.51
CA SER A 30 -7.33 -13.36 -0.54
C SER A 30 -8.24 -14.53 -0.94
N PHE A 31 -7.70 -15.44 -1.75
CA PHE A 31 -8.42 -16.60 -2.28
C PHE A 31 -7.72 -17.88 -1.86
N ASN A 32 -8.47 -18.87 -1.39
CA ASN A 32 -7.92 -20.20 -1.15
C ASN A 32 -8.26 -21.12 -2.33
N ILE A 33 -7.23 -21.67 -2.97
CA ILE A 33 -7.35 -22.61 -4.08
C ILE A 33 -6.56 -23.85 -3.68
N GLU A 34 -7.26 -24.99 -3.56
CA GLU A 34 -6.66 -26.30 -3.25
C GLU A 34 -5.76 -26.28 -1.98
N GLY A 35 -6.18 -25.55 -0.95
CA GLY A 35 -5.43 -25.45 0.32
C GLY A 35 -4.30 -24.41 0.30
N THR A 36 -4.04 -23.76 -0.83
CA THR A 36 -3.06 -22.66 -0.94
C THR A 36 -3.77 -21.31 -0.99
N THR A 37 -3.39 -20.40 -0.09
CA THR A 37 -3.90 -19.02 -0.11
C THR A 37 -3.08 -18.15 -1.05
N TYR A 38 -3.77 -17.42 -1.92
CA TYR A 38 -3.25 -16.45 -2.86
C TYR A 38 -3.69 -15.05 -2.44
N TYR A 39 -2.72 -14.13 -2.37
CA TYR A 39 -2.94 -12.73 -2.09
C TYR A 39 -2.75 -11.94 -3.37
N ILE A 40 -3.83 -11.34 -3.87
CA ILE A 40 -3.81 -10.54 -5.10
C ILE A 40 -3.97 -9.05 -4.80
N LEU A 41 -3.42 -8.21 -5.67
CA LEU A 41 -3.60 -6.77 -5.62
C LEU A 41 -4.86 -6.37 -6.39
N PHE A 42 -5.24 -5.10 -6.29
CA PHE A 42 -6.24 -4.49 -7.17
C PHE A 42 -5.78 -4.58 -8.63
N ASP A 43 -6.73 -4.68 -9.56
CA ASP A 43 -6.51 -5.09 -10.96
C ASP A 43 -5.29 -4.40 -11.63
N ASP A 44 -5.26 -3.06 -11.64
CA ASP A 44 -4.14 -2.29 -12.22
C ASP A 44 -2.79 -2.55 -11.55
N ALA A 45 -2.79 -2.83 -10.24
CA ALA A 45 -1.56 -3.15 -9.52
C ALA A 45 -1.06 -4.56 -9.85
N MET A 46 -1.94 -5.48 -10.24
CA MET A 46 -1.52 -6.78 -10.80
C MET A 46 -0.84 -6.62 -12.15
N ILE A 47 -1.18 -5.57 -12.92
CA ILE A 47 -0.46 -5.27 -14.15
C ILE A 47 1.01 -4.94 -13.83
N SER A 48 1.22 -4.03 -12.88
CA SER A 48 2.55 -3.66 -12.39
C SER A 48 3.34 -4.86 -11.87
N MET A 49 2.69 -5.77 -11.14
CA MET A 49 3.30 -7.01 -10.64
C MET A 49 3.85 -7.90 -11.75
N ARG A 50 3.16 -8.01 -12.90
CA ARG A 50 3.66 -8.80 -14.04
C ARG A 50 4.92 -8.19 -14.64
N TYR A 51 4.94 -6.87 -14.83
CA TYR A 51 6.14 -6.15 -15.29
C TYR A 51 7.30 -6.31 -14.31
N ALA A 52 7.01 -6.21 -13.01
CA ALA A 52 7.98 -6.40 -11.94
C ALA A 52 8.57 -7.83 -11.93
N TYR A 53 7.72 -8.85 -12.09
CA TYR A 53 8.14 -10.24 -12.21
C TYR A 53 9.10 -10.42 -13.38
N ASN A 54 8.75 -9.92 -14.57
CA ASN A 54 9.60 -10.04 -15.75
C ASN A 54 10.93 -9.30 -15.59
N LEU A 55 10.91 -8.11 -14.98
CA LEU A 55 12.14 -7.39 -14.66
C LEU A 55 13.03 -8.19 -13.72
N ALA A 56 12.48 -8.75 -12.64
CA ALA A 56 13.22 -9.55 -11.66
C ALA A 56 13.84 -10.83 -12.26
N HIS A 57 13.24 -11.38 -13.31
CA HIS A 57 13.72 -12.59 -14.01
C HIS A 57 14.61 -12.28 -15.22
N GLY A 58 14.99 -11.01 -15.44
CA GLY A 58 15.90 -10.62 -16.52
C GLY A 58 15.25 -10.44 -17.89
N ASN A 59 13.92 -10.50 -17.99
CA ASN A 59 13.19 -10.28 -19.25
C ASN A 59 12.99 -8.78 -19.57
N GLY A 60 13.30 -7.89 -18.63
CA GLY A 60 13.08 -6.46 -18.72
C GLY A 60 11.67 -6.02 -18.32
N LEU A 61 11.40 -4.72 -18.42
CA LEU A 61 10.09 -4.11 -18.12
C LEU A 61 9.12 -4.34 -19.29
N VAL A 62 8.60 -5.55 -19.38
CA VAL A 62 7.64 -5.97 -20.43
C VAL A 62 6.48 -6.76 -19.83
N TRP A 63 5.36 -6.82 -20.53
CA TRP A 63 4.23 -7.70 -20.18
C TRP A 63 4.48 -9.15 -20.61
N ASN A 64 4.82 -9.31 -21.90
CA ASN A 64 5.21 -10.57 -22.54
C ASN A 64 6.68 -10.48 -22.96
N PRO A 65 7.55 -11.42 -22.57
CA PRO A 65 8.91 -11.50 -23.08
C PRO A 65 8.94 -11.54 -24.61
N GLY A 66 9.77 -10.70 -25.23
CA GLY A 66 9.86 -10.56 -26.69
C GLY A 66 9.04 -9.40 -27.26
N GLU A 67 8.04 -8.89 -26.53
CA GLU A 67 7.23 -7.73 -26.93
C GLU A 67 7.55 -6.52 -26.04
N ARG A 68 7.93 -5.40 -26.66
CA ARG A 68 8.24 -4.15 -25.94
C ARG A 68 7.08 -3.18 -26.06
N VAL A 69 6.16 -3.26 -25.10
CA VAL A 69 5.03 -2.34 -24.95
C VAL A 69 5.06 -1.77 -23.54
N GLU A 70 5.02 -0.44 -23.42
CA GLU A 70 4.88 0.24 -22.15
C GLU A 70 3.42 0.17 -21.69
N GLY A 71 3.19 -0.38 -20.50
CA GLY A 71 1.86 -0.59 -19.92
C GLY A 71 1.76 -0.25 -18.44
N ILE A 72 2.77 0.44 -17.90
CA ILE A 72 2.83 0.86 -16.50
C ILE A 72 3.00 2.38 -16.41
N THR A 73 2.38 3.00 -15.41
CA THR A 73 2.46 4.45 -15.16
C THR A 73 3.18 4.80 -13.85
N ASN A 74 3.70 3.78 -13.17
CA ASN A 74 4.25 3.84 -11.81
C ASN A 74 5.64 3.14 -11.71
N PRO A 75 6.64 3.52 -12.53
CA PRO A 75 7.89 2.78 -12.69
C PRO A 75 8.68 2.59 -11.38
N LEU A 76 8.64 3.58 -10.48
CA LEU A 76 9.27 3.45 -9.16
C LEU A 76 8.64 2.33 -8.33
N TRP A 77 7.31 2.26 -8.32
CA TRP A 77 6.58 1.24 -7.58
C TRP A 77 6.74 -0.15 -8.21
N THR A 78 6.73 -0.23 -9.54
CA THR A 78 7.08 -1.47 -10.26
C THR A 78 8.49 -1.95 -9.93
N GLY A 79 9.47 -1.03 -9.84
CA GLY A 79 10.82 -1.36 -9.41
C GLY A 79 10.88 -1.93 -7.99
N ILE A 80 10.13 -1.35 -7.06
CA ILE A 80 10.00 -1.87 -5.69
C ILE A 80 9.38 -3.28 -5.70
N MET A 81 8.32 -3.50 -6.47
CA MET A 81 7.71 -4.83 -6.64
C MET A 81 8.72 -5.85 -7.20
N ALA A 82 9.59 -5.43 -8.14
CA ALA A 82 10.60 -6.29 -8.71
C ALA A 82 11.63 -6.72 -7.65
N LEU A 83 12.03 -5.81 -6.75
CA LEU A 83 12.89 -6.15 -5.62
C LEU A 83 12.26 -7.19 -4.69
N VAL A 84 10.94 -7.11 -4.44
CA VAL A 84 10.25 -8.12 -3.63
C VAL A 84 10.23 -9.48 -4.33
N HIS A 85 10.12 -9.53 -5.66
CA HIS A 85 10.23 -10.76 -6.44
C HIS A 85 11.62 -11.42 -6.38
N LEU A 86 12.68 -10.70 -5.97
CA LEU A 86 14.02 -11.28 -5.76
C LEU A 86 14.14 -12.03 -4.43
N LEU A 87 13.20 -11.82 -3.50
CA LEU A 87 13.18 -12.53 -2.23
C LEU A 87 12.68 -13.99 -2.43
N PRO A 88 13.08 -14.94 -1.57
CA PRO A 88 12.64 -16.33 -1.65
C PRO A 88 11.20 -16.51 -1.14
N ILE A 89 10.26 -15.81 -1.78
CA ILE A 89 8.84 -15.75 -1.42
C ILE A 89 8.03 -16.33 -2.58
N GLY A 90 7.02 -17.13 -2.27
CA GLY A 90 6.12 -17.67 -3.29
C GLY A 90 5.32 -16.58 -4.01
N LEU A 91 4.99 -16.80 -5.29
CA LEU A 91 4.14 -15.89 -6.06
C LEU A 91 2.77 -15.68 -5.40
N ASN A 92 2.24 -16.72 -4.76
CA ASN A 92 1.00 -16.67 -4.00
C ASN A 92 1.04 -15.69 -2.82
N GLN A 93 2.22 -15.45 -2.25
CA GLN A 93 2.41 -14.56 -1.09
C GLN A 93 2.93 -13.18 -1.48
N THR A 94 3.49 -12.99 -2.68
CA THR A 94 4.14 -11.73 -3.04
C THR A 94 3.18 -10.53 -2.91
N GLY A 95 1.92 -10.70 -3.32
CA GLY A 95 0.89 -9.66 -3.16
C GLY A 95 0.67 -9.24 -1.70
N LEU A 96 0.75 -10.16 -0.74
CA LEU A 96 0.64 -9.85 0.69
C LEU A 96 1.75 -8.89 1.13
N TYR A 97 3.00 -9.17 0.75
CA TYR A 97 4.13 -8.33 1.13
C TYR A 97 4.02 -6.92 0.52
N ILE A 98 3.53 -6.82 -0.72
CA ILE A 98 3.26 -5.52 -1.36
C ILE A 98 2.12 -4.77 -0.64
N GLN A 99 1.05 -5.46 -0.23
CA GLN A 99 -0.04 -4.85 0.54
C GLN A 99 0.45 -4.36 1.91
N ILE A 100 1.24 -5.16 2.62
CA ILE A 100 1.82 -4.79 3.92
C ILE A 100 2.76 -3.60 3.76
N LEU A 101 3.60 -3.59 2.72
CA LEU A 101 4.50 -2.47 2.43
C LEU A 101 3.70 -1.20 2.15
N GLY A 102 2.68 -1.28 1.28
CA GLY A 102 1.79 -0.15 0.99
C GLY A 102 1.07 0.38 2.24
N ALA A 103 0.52 -0.51 3.06
CA ALA A 103 -0.14 -0.15 4.31
C ALA A 103 0.84 0.53 5.31
N SER A 104 2.10 0.06 5.35
CA SER A 104 3.14 0.63 6.19
C SER A 104 3.54 2.03 5.73
N LEU A 105 3.73 2.22 4.42
CA LEU A 105 4.06 3.53 3.84
C LEU A 105 2.94 4.55 4.03
N LEU A 106 1.69 4.14 3.87
CA LEU A 106 0.52 4.99 4.13
C LEU A 106 0.37 5.32 5.62
N THR A 107 0.62 4.35 6.51
CA THR A 107 0.65 4.61 7.96
C THR A 107 1.71 5.65 8.30
N LEU A 108 2.94 5.50 7.77
CA LEU A 108 4.00 6.48 7.95
C LEU A 108 3.60 7.85 7.40
N ASN A 109 2.95 7.89 6.23
CA ASN A 109 2.44 9.13 5.65
C ASN A 109 1.44 9.83 6.59
N LEU A 110 0.52 9.10 7.23
CA LEU A 110 -0.41 9.67 8.21
C LEU A 110 0.31 10.33 9.41
N PHE A 111 1.38 9.71 9.91
CA PHE A 111 2.21 10.32 10.97
C PHE A 111 2.95 11.57 10.48
N LEU A 112 3.46 11.56 9.25
CA LEU A 112 4.13 12.72 8.66
C LEU A 112 3.16 13.89 8.43
N VAL A 113 1.98 13.62 7.86
CA VAL A 113 0.92 14.61 7.65
C VAL A 113 0.51 15.22 8.99
N ARG A 114 0.31 14.39 10.02
CA ARG A 114 0.03 14.88 11.36
C ARG A 114 1.12 15.83 11.87
N ARG A 115 2.39 15.44 11.74
CA ARG A 115 3.52 16.27 12.20
C ARG A 115 3.58 17.62 11.46
N ILE A 116 3.27 17.63 10.17
CA ILE A 116 3.20 18.85 9.36
C ILE A 116 2.03 19.72 9.82
N VAL A 117 0.83 19.16 10.00
CA VAL A 117 -0.33 19.93 10.46
C VAL A 117 -0.07 20.54 11.83
N GLU A 118 0.47 19.77 12.78
CA GLU A 118 0.82 20.26 14.13
C GLU A 118 1.91 21.35 14.12
N HIS A 119 2.67 21.50 13.03
CA HIS A 119 3.61 22.60 12.86
C HIS A 119 2.92 23.93 12.53
N PHE A 120 1.75 23.88 11.86
CA PHE A 120 1.02 25.08 11.41
C PHE A 120 -0.21 25.39 12.25
N THR A 121 -0.89 24.38 12.78
CA THR A 121 -2.12 24.56 13.56
C THR A 121 -2.33 23.44 14.57
N ASP A 122 -2.94 23.78 15.70
CA ASP A 122 -3.39 22.83 16.71
C ASP A 122 -4.85 22.38 16.51
N ASP A 123 -5.51 22.86 15.46
CA ASP A 123 -6.93 22.62 15.19
C ASP A 123 -7.21 21.16 14.78
N LEU A 124 -8.09 20.51 15.55
CA LEU A 124 -8.52 19.13 15.35
C LEU A 124 -9.25 18.93 14.01
N PHE A 125 -10.04 19.91 13.57
CA PHE A 125 -10.84 19.84 12.34
C PHE A 125 -9.95 19.95 11.10
N VAL A 126 -8.89 20.76 11.17
CA VAL A 126 -7.87 20.83 10.10
C VAL A 126 -7.09 19.52 10.01
N MET A 127 -6.74 18.91 11.15
CA MET A 127 -6.07 17.61 11.17
C MET A 127 -6.94 16.49 10.56
N LEU A 128 -8.21 16.41 10.94
CA LEU A 128 -9.12 15.38 10.43
C LEU A 128 -9.44 15.60 8.94
N SER A 129 -9.59 16.84 8.49
CA SER A 129 -9.87 17.14 7.07
C SER A 129 -8.67 16.88 6.16
N ALA A 130 -7.45 17.19 6.61
CA ALA A 130 -6.21 16.88 5.88
C ALA A 130 -6.06 15.36 5.67
N ILE A 131 -6.41 14.55 6.69
CA ILE A 131 -6.37 13.10 6.58
C ILE A 131 -7.52 12.57 5.70
N ALA A 132 -8.72 13.14 5.80
CA ALA A 132 -9.88 12.71 5.01
C ALA A 132 -9.72 12.96 3.50
N GLN A 133 -8.98 14.01 3.09
CA GLN A 133 -8.73 14.30 1.67
C GLN A 133 -7.84 13.25 0.98
N ILE A 134 -7.04 12.50 1.75
CA ILE A 134 -6.20 11.42 1.21
C ILE A 134 -7.06 10.29 0.59
N GLY A 135 -8.30 10.11 1.04
CA GLY A 135 -9.22 9.09 0.50
C GLY A 135 -10.05 9.52 -0.72
N ARG A 136 -9.83 10.73 -1.27
CA ARG A 136 -10.57 11.25 -2.44
C ARG A 136 -9.73 11.37 -3.72
N ALA A 137 -8.48 10.93 -3.68
CA ALA A 137 -7.58 10.92 -4.85
C ALA A 137 -7.57 9.54 -5.51
#